data_AF-A0A9K3GMB9-F1
#
_entry.id   AF-A0A9K3GMB9-F1
#
_cell.length_a   1.000
_cell.length_b   1.000
_cell.length_c   1.000
_cell.angle_alpha   90.00
_cell.angle_beta   90.00
_cell.angle_gamma   90.00
#
_symmetry.space_group_name_H-M   'P 1'
#
loop_
_entity.id
_entity.type
_entity.pdbx_description
1 polymer ?
#
loop_
_entity_poly.entity_id
_entity_poly.type
_entity_poly.pdbx_seq_one_letter_code
_entity_poly.pdbx_strand_id
1 'polypeptide(L)'
;MINTVLVLNQRGDPIFIRAFREGVSNTAADAYRTHYKSGKTHVPVVRLGKQVFCHKKVKALSLVATVDPAANVMLVFTFLQTIADTLEAFFETELTEALIEGNVVVIQELLDEMCDHGYPQTTDVATLRMFVHVKGQRRAIKKEDQKSISIQATGAVSHRAQGIRYAR
;
A
#
# COMPACT_ATOMS: atom_id res chain seq x y z
N MET A 1 1.29 -15.22 -2.12
CA MET A 1 1.90 -13.88 -1.98
C MET A 1 0.88 -12.85 -2.46
N ILE A 2 1.19 -11.55 -2.32
CA ILE A 2 0.34 -10.47 -2.85
C ILE A 2 0.71 -10.22 -4.31
N ASN A 3 -0.26 -10.27 -5.21
CA ASN A 3 0.00 -10.11 -6.65
C ASN A 3 -0.31 -8.69 -7.12
N THR A 4 -1.40 -8.09 -6.63
CA THR A 4 -1.83 -6.73 -6.99
C THR A 4 -2.61 -6.11 -5.85
N VAL A 5 -2.46 -4.80 -5.65
CA VAL A 5 -3.34 -3.99 -4.81
C VAL A 5 -4.16 -3.06 -5.70
N LEU A 6 -5.46 -3.00 -5.45
CA LEU A 6 -6.41 -2.10 -6.08
C LEU A 6 -7.07 -1.24 -5.00
N VAL A 7 -7.35 0.01 -5.33
CA VAL A 7 -8.23 0.87 -4.53
C VAL A 7 -9.46 1.16 -5.37
N LEU A 8 -10.62 0.82 -4.82
CA LEU A 8 -11.91 1.08 -5.43
C LEU A 8 -12.61 2.24 -4.71
N ASN A 9 -13.30 3.08 -5.48
CA ASN A 9 -14.22 4.07 -4.92
C ASN A 9 -15.54 3.42 -4.43
N GLN A 10 -16.45 4.23 -3.91
CA GLN A 10 -17.76 3.77 -3.44
C GLN A 10 -18.60 3.09 -4.52
N ARG A 11 -18.39 3.45 -5.79
CA ARG A 11 -19.10 2.87 -6.95
C ARG A 11 -18.52 1.51 -7.37
N GLY A 12 -17.38 1.11 -6.81
CA GLY A 12 -16.66 -0.10 -7.19
C GLY A 12 -15.78 0.07 -8.43
N ASP A 13 -15.49 1.30 -8.84
CA ASP A 13 -14.57 1.57 -9.94
C ASP A 13 -13.13 1.69 -9.40
N PRO A 14 -12.15 1.07 -10.07
CA PRO A 14 -10.75 1.15 -9.64
C PRO A 14 -10.19 2.55 -9.92
N ILE A 15 -9.77 3.24 -8.86
CA ILE A 15 -9.10 4.55 -8.93
C ILE A 15 -7.58 4.42 -8.87
N PHE A 16 -7.08 3.28 -8.39
CA PHE A 16 -5.65 2.99 -8.30
C PHE A 16 -5.41 1.49 -8.44
N ILE A 17 -4.36 1.13 -9.17
CA ILE A 17 -3.91 -0.25 -9.36
C ILE A 17 -2.38 -0.30 -9.29
N ARG A 18 -1.85 -1.21 -8.46
CA ARG A 18 -0.43 -1.55 -8.43
C ARG A 18 -0.25 -3.06 -8.45
N ALA A 19 0.34 -3.58 -9.53
CA ALA A 19 0.78 -4.97 -9.63
C ALA A 19 2.22 -5.11 -9.08
N PHE A 20 2.46 -6.07 -8.19
CA PHE A 20 3.80 -6.42 -7.70
C PHE A 20 4.42 -7.60 -8.45
N ARG A 21 3.59 -8.36 -9.18
CA ARG A 21 3.97 -9.55 -9.96
C ARG A 21 3.26 -9.52 -11.32
N GLU A 22 2.68 -10.64 -11.75
CA GLU A 22 1.97 -10.77 -13.04
C GLU A 22 0.73 -9.85 -13.17
N GLY A 23 0.25 -9.31 -12.06
CA GLY A 23 -0.91 -8.42 -12.06
C GLY A 23 -2.25 -9.16 -12.01
N VAL A 24 -3.33 -8.39 -12.00
CA VAL A 24 -4.69 -8.89 -12.20
C VAL A 24 -5.05 -8.73 -13.67
N SER A 25 -5.67 -9.76 -14.28
CA SER A 25 -6.16 -9.62 -15.65
C SER A 25 -7.39 -8.71 -15.68
N ASN A 26 -7.59 -7.97 -16.77
CA ASN A 26 -8.76 -7.09 -16.93
C ASN A 26 -10.07 -7.88 -16.72
N THR A 27 -10.16 -9.09 -17.26
CA THR A 27 -11.32 -9.99 -17.07
C THR A 27 -11.57 -10.34 -15.60
N ALA A 28 -10.51 -10.60 -14.83
CA ALA A 28 -10.65 -10.91 -13.41
C ALA A 28 -11.02 -9.67 -12.58
N ALA A 29 -10.46 -8.50 -12.92
CA ALA A 29 -10.83 -7.22 -12.31
C ALA A 29 -12.30 -6.87 -12.58
N ASP A 30 -12.78 -7.05 -13.82
CA ASP A 30 -14.17 -6.82 -14.20
C ASP A 30 -15.14 -7.81 -13.53
N ALA A 31 -14.74 -9.08 -13.42
CA ALA A 31 -15.49 -10.09 -12.68
C ALA A 31 -15.62 -9.69 -11.20
N TYR A 32 -14.52 -9.23 -10.59
CA TYR A 32 -14.54 -8.75 -9.21
C TYR A 32 -15.38 -7.49 -9.05
N ARG A 33 -15.31 -6.53 -9.98
CA ARG A 33 -16.17 -5.34 -9.97
C ARG A 33 -17.65 -5.70 -10.03
N THR A 34 -18.02 -6.67 -10.87
CA THR A 34 -19.40 -7.18 -10.95
C THR A 34 -19.82 -7.83 -9.64
N HIS A 35 -18.94 -8.62 -9.03
CA HIS A 35 -19.16 -9.21 -7.71
C HIS A 35 -19.34 -8.15 -6.62
N TYR A 36 -18.49 -7.13 -6.57
CA TYR A 36 -18.57 -6.02 -5.63
C TYR A 36 -19.90 -5.26 -5.76
N LYS A 37 -20.32 -4.95 -7.00
CA LYS A 37 -21.59 -4.28 -7.29
C LYS A 37 -22.83 -5.10 -6.94
N SER A 38 -22.71 -6.43 -6.86
CA SER A 38 -23.81 -7.29 -6.43
C SER A 38 -24.16 -7.16 -4.94
N GLY A 39 -23.39 -6.39 -4.17
CA GLY A 39 -23.61 -6.17 -2.73
C GLY A 39 -23.16 -7.33 -1.84
N LYS A 40 -22.55 -8.38 -2.41
CA LYS A 40 -22.02 -9.54 -1.68
C LYS A 40 -20.65 -9.29 -1.02
N THR A 41 -20.43 -8.06 -0.54
CA THR A 41 -19.14 -7.61 0.02
C THR A 41 -18.94 -7.98 1.49
N HIS A 42 -19.92 -8.65 2.12
CA HIS A 42 -19.83 -9.14 3.50
C HIS A 42 -18.81 -10.27 3.68
N VAL A 43 -18.48 -10.99 2.61
CA VAL A 43 -17.40 -11.99 2.62
C VAL A 43 -16.10 -11.29 2.19
N PRO A 44 -15.11 -11.10 3.08
CA PRO A 44 -13.93 -10.30 2.78
C PRO A 44 -12.92 -11.03 1.88
N VAL A 45 -13.10 -12.34 1.66
CA VAL A 45 -12.26 -13.16 0.77
C VAL A 45 -13.14 -13.86 -0.26
N VAL A 46 -12.89 -13.60 -1.53
CA VAL A 46 -13.70 -14.11 -2.64
C VAL A 46 -12.78 -14.76 -3.66
N ARG A 47 -13.13 -15.97 -4.10
CA ARG A 47 -12.44 -16.64 -5.19
C ARG A 47 -13.23 -16.53 -6.48
N LEU A 48 -12.63 -15.94 -7.50
CA LEU A 48 -13.21 -15.83 -8.84
C LEU A 48 -12.26 -16.53 -9.83
N GLY A 49 -12.67 -17.71 -10.29
CA GLY A 49 -11.82 -18.59 -11.10
C GLY A 49 -10.56 -19.03 -10.34
N LYS A 50 -9.39 -18.71 -10.89
CA LYS A 50 -8.08 -19.05 -10.31
C LYS A 50 -7.55 -18.01 -9.32
N GLN A 51 -8.16 -16.82 -9.29
CA GLN A 51 -7.67 -15.70 -8.49
C GLN A 51 -8.47 -15.54 -7.19
N VAL A 52 -7.77 -15.22 -6.11
CA VAL A 52 -8.36 -14.93 -4.81
C VAL A 52 -8.25 -13.44 -4.56
N PHE A 53 -9.35 -12.83 -4.18
CA PHE A 53 -9.49 -11.41 -3.86
C PHE A 53 -9.73 -11.29 -2.36
N CYS A 54 -8.90 -10.51 -1.67
CA CYS A 54 -9.10 -10.11 -0.29
C CYS A 54 -9.44 -8.63 -0.27
N HIS A 55 -10.57 -8.23 0.31
CA HIS A 55 -10.96 -6.81 0.36
C HIS A 55 -11.26 -6.33 1.76
N LYS A 56 -10.89 -5.07 2.00
CA LYS A 56 -11.15 -4.35 3.24
C LYS A 56 -11.72 -2.98 2.89
N LYS A 57 -12.89 -2.68 3.48
CA LYS A 57 -13.47 -1.35 3.40
C LYS A 57 -12.76 -0.42 4.39
N VAL A 58 -12.27 0.70 3.89
CA VAL A 58 -11.64 1.76 4.68
C VAL A 58 -12.35 3.07 4.34
N LYS A 59 -13.20 3.55 5.27
CA LYS A 59 -14.06 4.72 5.06
C LYS A 59 -14.89 4.59 3.78
N ALA A 60 -14.73 5.52 2.85
CA ALA A 60 -15.40 5.57 1.55
C ALA A 60 -14.71 4.70 0.46
N LEU A 61 -13.54 4.13 0.74
CA LEU A 61 -12.76 3.35 -0.21
C LEU A 61 -12.80 1.86 0.13
N SER A 62 -12.54 1.04 -0.87
CA SER A 62 -12.30 -0.39 -0.68
C SER A 62 -10.92 -0.76 -1.20
N LEU A 63 -10.05 -1.17 -0.30
CA LEU A 63 -8.74 -1.71 -0.65
C LEU A 63 -8.91 -3.19 -0.95
N VAL A 64 -8.37 -3.64 -2.08
CA VAL A 64 -8.51 -5.01 -2.57
C VAL A 64 -7.13 -5.53 -2.94
N ALA A 65 -6.78 -6.72 -2.49
CA ALA A 65 -5.57 -7.42 -2.91
C ALA A 65 -5.94 -8.67 -3.70
N THR A 66 -5.27 -8.92 -4.82
CA THR A 66 -5.25 -10.24 -5.44
C THR A 66 -4.09 -11.05 -4.87
N VAL A 67 -4.33 -12.32 -4.58
CA VAL A 67 -3.36 -13.19 -3.91
C VAL A 67 -3.35 -14.58 -4.52
N ASP A 68 -2.24 -15.28 -4.30
CA ASP A 68 -2.16 -16.71 -4.59
C ASP A 68 -3.10 -17.51 -3.65
N PRO A 69 -3.68 -18.63 -4.11
CA PRO A 69 -4.59 -19.43 -3.28
C PRO A 69 -4.02 -19.94 -1.95
N ALA A 70 -2.69 -20.07 -1.86
CA ALA A 70 -1.98 -20.51 -0.65
C ALA A 70 -1.43 -19.35 0.20
N ALA A 71 -1.75 -18.09 -0.13
CA ALA A 71 -1.24 -16.94 0.61
C ALA A 71 -1.80 -16.89 2.04
N ASN A 72 -0.98 -16.39 2.98
CA ASN A 72 -1.46 -16.07 4.32
C ASN A 72 -2.41 -14.87 4.25
N VAL A 73 -3.70 -15.15 4.31
CA VAL A 73 -4.78 -14.15 4.23
C VAL A 73 -4.68 -13.10 5.34
N MET A 74 -4.21 -13.49 6.52
CA MET A 74 -4.12 -12.58 7.65
C MET A 74 -3.02 -11.52 7.44
N LEU A 75 -1.89 -11.95 6.88
CA LEU A 75 -0.82 -11.03 6.45
C LEU A 75 -1.35 -10.03 5.40
N VAL A 76 -2.19 -10.47 4.47
CA VAL A 76 -2.78 -9.61 3.43
C VAL A 76 -3.67 -8.55 4.05
N PHE A 77 -4.56 -8.91 4.98
CA PHE A 77 -5.44 -7.94 5.65
C PHE A 77 -4.69 -6.97 6.53
N THR A 78 -3.65 -7.43 7.24
CA THR A 78 -2.76 -6.55 7.99
C THR A 78 -2.11 -5.57 7.04
N PHE A 79 -1.53 -6.04 5.93
CA PHE A 79 -0.89 -5.17 4.95
C PHE A 79 -1.85 -4.15 4.32
N LEU A 80 -3.07 -4.55 3.96
CA LEU A 80 -4.09 -3.61 3.46
C LEU A 80 -4.42 -2.52 4.47
N GLN A 81 -4.55 -2.85 5.76
CA GLN A 81 -4.73 -1.84 6.80
C GLN A 81 -3.50 -0.94 6.92
N THR A 82 -2.31 -1.53 6.93
CA THR A 82 -1.05 -0.80 7.03
C THR A 82 -0.87 0.17 5.86
N ILE A 83 -1.26 -0.18 4.64
CA ILE A 83 -1.28 0.77 3.52
C ILE A 83 -2.15 1.97 3.84
N ALA A 84 -3.38 1.75 4.32
CA ALA A 84 -4.27 2.86 4.66
C ALA A 84 -3.66 3.76 5.74
N ASP A 85 -3.16 3.17 6.83
CA ASP A 85 -2.57 3.91 7.96
C ASP A 85 -1.31 4.66 7.51
N THR A 86 -0.43 4.02 6.72
CA THR A 86 0.78 4.63 6.18
C THR A 86 0.45 5.79 5.26
N LEU A 87 -0.57 5.69 4.40
CA LEU A 87 -0.98 6.79 3.53
C LEU A 87 -1.52 7.97 4.33
N GLU A 88 -2.40 7.74 5.30
CA GLU A 88 -2.93 8.82 6.16
C GLU A 88 -1.81 9.50 6.96
N ALA A 89 -0.88 8.72 7.52
CA ALA A 89 0.26 9.25 8.25
C ALA A 89 1.28 9.95 7.34
N PHE A 90 1.52 9.45 6.13
CA PHE A 90 2.50 10.03 5.21
C PHE A 90 2.03 11.39 4.69
N PHE A 91 0.77 11.50 4.27
CA PHE A 91 0.16 12.72 3.75
C PHE A 91 -0.47 13.62 4.82
N GLU A 92 -0.50 13.17 6.08
CA GLU A 92 -1.04 13.91 7.24
C GLU A 92 -2.49 14.37 7.03
N THR A 93 -3.28 13.54 6.36
CA THR A 93 -4.67 13.84 6.01
C THR A 93 -5.46 12.56 5.81
N GLU A 94 -6.78 12.68 5.76
CA GLU A 94 -7.66 11.52 5.62
C GLU A 94 -7.59 10.87 4.25
N LEU A 95 -7.70 9.54 4.24
CA LEU A 95 -7.73 8.73 3.02
C LEU A 95 -9.05 8.99 2.26
N THR A 96 -8.94 9.76 1.17
CA THR A 96 -10.06 10.17 0.30
C THR A 96 -9.74 9.84 -1.16
N GLU A 97 -10.76 9.78 -2.02
CA GLU A 97 -10.58 9.57 -3.47
C GLU A 97 -9.66 10.65 -4.08
N ALA A 98 -9.87 11.92 -3.69
CA ALA A 98 -9.04 13.05 -4.13
C ALA A 98 -7.56 12.93 -3.70
N LEU A 99 -7.29 12.38 -2.52
CA LEU A 99 -5.91 12.13 -2.09
C LEU A 99 -5.23 11.10 -2.99
N ILE A 100 -5.92 10.01 -3.31
CA ILE A 100 -5.38 8.94 -4.16
C ILE A 100 -5.10 9.49 -5.56
N GLU A 101 -6.08 10.16 -6.17
CA GLU A 101 -5.97 10.70 -7.53
C GLU A 101 -4.92 11.81 -7.65
N GLY A 102 -4.81 12.68 -6.64
CA GLY A 102 -3.82 13.76 -6.62
C GLY A 102 -2.37 13.30 -6.45
N ASN A 103 -2.17 12.10 -5.88
CA ASN A 103 -0.86 11.61 -5.46
C ASN A 103 -0.47 10.25 -6.05
N VAL A 104 -1.12 9.79 -7.13
CA VAL A 104 -0.90 8.45 -7.72
C VAL A 104 0.58 8.10 -7.85
N VAL A 105 1.42 8.99 -8.37
CA VAL A 105 2.86 8.74 -8.56
C VAL A 105 3.57 8.46 -7.23
N VAL A 106 3.32 9.28 -6.21
CA VAL A 106 3.93 9.12 -4.88
C VAL A 106 3.44 7.85 -4.21
N ILE A 107 2.16 7.51 -4.39
CA ILE A 107 1.57 6.28 -3.85
C ILE A 107 2.18 5.04 -4.53
N GLN A 108 2.45 5.09 -5.85
CA GLN A 108 3.18 4.00 -6.52
C GLN A 108 4.59 3.84 -5.94
N GLU A 109 5.33 4.93 -5.77
CA GLU A 109 6.67 4.91 -5.16
C GLU A 109 6.63 4.35 -3.71
N LEU A 110 5.64 4.76 -2.91
CA LEU A 110 5.45 4.22 -1.56
C LEU A 110 5.19 2.71 -1.59
N LEU A 111 4.29 2.25 -2.45
CA LEU A 111 3.98 0.82 -2.51
C LEU A 111 5.16 -0.02 -2.98
N ASP A 112 6.03 0.52 -3.83
CA ASP A 112 7.25 -0.14 -4.29
C ASP A 112 8.27 -0.33 -3.15
N GLU A 113 8.37 0.63 -2.23
CA GLU A 113 9.19 0.50 -1.03
C GLU A 113 8.53 -0.37 0.06
N MET A 114 7.20 -0.35 0.12
CA MET A 114 6.43 -1.12 1.10
C MET A 114 6.36 -2.61 0.78
N CYS A 115 6.43 -3.00 -0.50
CA CYS A 115 6.24 -4.38 -0.92
C CYS A 115 7.06 -4.71 -2.17
N ASP A 116 7.98 -5.66 -2.02
CA ASP A 116 8.77 -6.20 -3.12
C ASP A 116 8.30 -7.60 -3.49
N HIS A 117 8.03 -7.82 -4.79
CA HIS A 117 7.55 -9.07 -5.36
C HIS A 117 6.39 -9.75 -4.59
N GLY A 118 5.52 -8.96 -3.97
CA GLY A 118 4.37 -9.46 -3.21
C GLY A 118 4.63 -9.80 -1.75
N TYR A 119 5.79 -9.41 -1.23
CA TYR A 119 6.18 -9.52 0.18
C TYR A 119 6.30 -8.13 0.80
N PRO A 120 5.50 -7.82 1.84
CA PRO A 120 5.67 -6.60 2.61
C PRO A 120 7.09 -6.51 3.20
N GLN A 121 7.74 -5.35 3.03
CA GLN A 121 9.07 -5.04 3.54
C GLN A 121 8.97 -3.92 4.59
N THR A 122 9.18 -2.66 4.18
CA THR A 122 9.24 -1.52 5.09
C THR A 122 7.91 -0.79 5.13
N THR A 123 7.25 -0.76 6.28
CA THR A 123 5.97 -0.06 6.44
C THR A 123 6.02 1.12 7.41
N ASP A 124 7.19 1.39 8.00
CA ASP A 124 7.39 2.51 8.90
C ASP A 124 7.44 3.83 8.12
N VAL A 125 6.54 4.75 8.45
CA VAL A 125 6.36 6.04 7.76
C VAL A 125 7.63 6.90 7.88
N ALA A 126 8.29 6.89 9.03
CA ALA A 126 9.51 7.67 9.23
C ALA A 126 10.63 7.20 8.30
N THR A 127 10.79 5.88 8.17
CA THR A 127 11.74 5.27 7.23
C THR A 127 11.32 5.50 5.78
N LEU A 128 10.02 5.36 5.44
CA LEU A 128 9.52 5.59 4.08
C LEU A 128 9.72 7.03 3.60
N ARG A 129 9.57 8.03 4.48
CA ARG A 129 9.86 9.45 4.19
C ARG A 129 11.32 9.73 3.84
N MET A 130 12.23 8.81 4.15
CA MET A 130 13.64 8.93 3.78
C MET A 130 13.89 8.50 2.33
N PHE A 131 13.04 7.63 1.78
CA PHE A 131 13.11 7.14 0.40
C PHE A 131 12.20 7.93 -0.54
N VAL A 132 10.94 8.15 -0.13
CA VAL A 132 9.91 8.77 -0.97
C VAL A 132 9.64 10.20 -0.52
N HIS A 133 9.64 11.14 -1.47
CA HIS A 133 9.50 12.57 -1.19
C HIS A 133 8.26 13.16 -1.86
N VAL A 134 7.47 13.94 -1.11
CA VAL A 134 6.34 14.71 -1.66
C VAL A 134 6.88 15.85 -2.55
N LYS A 135 6.14 16.18 -3.61
CA LYS A 135 6.46 17.30 -4.50
C LYS A 135 6.72 18.58 -3.69
N GLY A 136 7.86 19.23 -3.95
CA GLY A 136 8.28 20.45 -3.25
C GLY A 136 9.18 20.24 -2.01
N GLN A 137 9.33 19.00 -1.52
CA GLN A 137 10.21 18.67 -0.38
C GLN A 137 11.50 17.92 -0.78
N ARG A 138 11.93 18.02 -2.05
CA ARG A 138 13.20 17.40 -2.47
C ARG A 138 14.38 18.09 -1.79
N ARG A 139 14.91 17.47 -0.74
CA ARG A 139 16.23 17.80 -0.20
C ARG A 139 17.30 17.11 -1.04
N ALA A 140 18.39 17.80 -1.33
CA ALA A 140 19.55 17.17 -1.95
C ALA A 140 20.14 16.15 -0.95
N ILE A 141 19.98 14.86 -1.24
CA ILE A 141 20.50 13.78 -0.40
C ILE A 141 22.04 13.84 -0.44
N LYS A 142 22.69 14.07 0.70
CA LYS A 142 24.15 14.00 0.79
C LYS A 142 24.60 12.54 0.90
N LYS A 143 25.85 12.24 0.54
CA LYS A 143 26.42 10.87 0.68
C LYS A 143 26.38 10.34 2.11
N GLU A 144 26.44 11.22 3.11
CA GLU A 144 26.33 10.86 4.52
C GLU A 144 24.90 10.42 4.88
N ASP A 145 23.90 11.09 4.32
CA ASP A 145 22.49 10.72 4.50
C ASP A 145 22.21 9.35 3.88
N GLN A 146 22.79 9.01 2.73
CA GLN A 146 22.62 7.67 2.13
C GLN A 146 23.07 6.52 3.04
N LYS A 147 24.16 6.71 3.79
CA LYS A 147 24.65 5.69 4.74
C LYS A 147 23.75 5.58 5.97
N SER A 148 23.23 6.70 6.48
CA SER A 148 22.31 6.64 7.63
C SER A 148 20.98 6.01 7.25
N ILE A 149 20.49 6.30 6.03
CA ILE A 149 19.28 5.69 5.47
C ILE A 149 19.43 4.17 5.37
N SER A 150 20.53 3.68 4.81
CA SER A 150 20.74 2.23 4.68
C SER A 150 20.86 1.54 6.04
N ILE A 151 21.54 2.15 7.02
CA ILE A 151 21.66 1.61 8.38
C ILE A 151 20.30 1.54 9.07
N GLN A 152 19.47 2.58 8.93
CA GLN A 152 18.13 2.59 9.53
C GLN A 152 17.21 1.57 8.86
N ALA A 153 17.23 1.46 7.53
CA ALA A 153 16.36 0.53 6.82
C ALA A 153 16.73 -0.95 7.03
N THR A 154 18.02 -1.27 7.18
CA THR A 154 18.52 -2.65 7.31
C THR A 154 18.83 -3.08 8.74
N GLY A 155 18.86 -2.12 9.67
CA GLY A 155 19.16 -2.40 11.07
C GLY A 155 18.03 -3.14 11.78
N ALA A 156 18.37 -3.81 12.89
CA ALA A 156 17.37 -4.46 13.75
C ALA A 156 16.33 -3.48 14.34
N VAL A 157 16.66 -2.17 14.37
CA VAL A 157 15.78 -1.09 14.81
C VAL A 157 15.57 -0.13 13.64
N SER A 158 14.49 -0.33 12.90
CA SER A 158 14.15 0.51 11.74
C SER A 158 13.24 1.69 12.08
N HIS A 159 12.38 1.54 13.09
CA HIS A 159 11.36 2.52 13.48
C HIS A 159 11.90 3.79 14.17
N ARG A 160 13.22 3.93 14.37
CA ARG A 160 13.79 5.09 15.07
C ARG A 160 15.19 5.43 14.56
N ALA A 161 15.34 6.67 14.08
CA ALA A 161 16.63 7.19 13.69
C ALA A 161 17.59 7.33 14.88
N GLN A 162 18.89 7.12 14.63
CA GLN A 162 19.93 7.31 15.63
C GLN A 162 20.19 8.81 15.88
N GLY A 163 20.60 9.15 17.10
CA GLY A 163 21.05 10.50 17.43
C GLY A 163 19.95 11.55 17.68
N ILE A 164 18.67 11.15 17.77
CA ILE A 164 17.56 12.07 18.11
C ILE A 164 17.77 12.65 19.52
N ARG A 165 17.76 13.98 19.64
CA ARG A 165 17.84 14.74 20.90
C ARG A 165 16.62 15.67 21.03
N TYR A 166 16.07 15.77 22.23
CA TYR A 166 14.96 16.68 22.57
C TYR A 166 15.46 17.73 23.55
N ALA A 167 15.00 18.97 23.40
CA ALA A 167 15.16 19.97 24.44
C ALA A 167 14.28 19.56 25.64
N ARG A 168 14.84 19.65 26.85
CA ARG A 168 14.10 19.44 28.10
C ARG A 168 13.32 20.68 28.48
#